data_AF-A0A444UVE3-F1
#
_entry.id   AF-A0A444UVE3-F1
#
_cell.length_a   1.000
_cell.length_b   1.000
_cell.length_c   1.000
_cell.angle_alpha   90.00
_cell.angle_beta   90.00
_cell.angle_gamma   90.00
#
_symmetry.space_group_name_H-M   'P 1'
#
loop_
_entity.id
_entity.type
_entity.pdbx_description
1 polymer ?
#
loop_
_entity_poly.entity_id
_entity_poly.type
_entity_poly.pdbx_seq_one_letter_code
_entity_poly.pdbx_strand_id
1 'polypeptide(L)'
;MLPLSQPSAALILAESEMSLQIQTHPFLHEQEATKISIDQDLKNILSVAPGKCVPYAVIQGVVKSVKETLSSQFVDNCKGVIERLTLQEHKMVWNRTTHLWNDCEKKIHQRTNTVPFDLVSHDDSVDIAVRVLKPLDAAELDLEKVYEKFHPTVQSFTDVIGHFISGERPKGIQETEEMLKVGATVTGVGELVLDRNIIKLQPPKQGMQYYISQMDYESLLQKQQSSVKIWKILTVVFGIATCATLFFILRKQYRHYMEQKRQQNIQEEFREMQTQHFRVMNLEEDLISQNACIICLSCDRSCVFLECGHVCSCDECYQALPTPKKCPICRSAILRVVPLYSS
;
A
#
# COMPACT_ATOMS: atom_id res chain seq x y z
N MET A 1 -33.21 -2.98 11.04
CA MET A 1 -31.89 -3.61 11.23
C MET A 1 -31.65 -4.55 10.07
N LEU A 2 -30.87 -4.12 9.09
CA LEU A 2 -30.43 -4.89 7.92
C LEU A 2 -28.89 -4.83 7.95
N PRO A 3 -28.16 -5.95 7.85
CA PRO A 3 -26.71 -5.91 7.86
C PRO A 3 -26.19 -5.50 6.47
N LEU A 4 -25.33 -4.49 6.45
CA LEU A 4 -24.53 -4.11 5.28
C LEU A 4 -23.51 -5.23 5.02
N SER A 5 -23.67 -5.92 3.89
CA SER A 5 -22.72 -6.89 3.37
C SER A 5 -21.38 -6.20 3.06
N GLN A 6 -20.30 -6.62 3.71
CA GLN A 6 -18.95 -6.24 3.29
C GLN A 6 -18.64 -6.89 1.94
N PRO A 7 -18.01 -6.19 0.98
CA PRO A 7 -17.57 -6.81 -0.26
C PRO A 7 -16.48 -7.83 0.03
N SER A 8 -16.61 -9.02 -0.57
CA SER A 8 -15.62 -10.09 -0.51
C SER A 8 -14.27 -9.61 -1.08
N ALA A 9 -13.15 -10.08 -0.50
CA ALA A 9 -11.80 -9.81 -1.01
C ALA A 9 -11.62 -10.17 -2.50
N ALA A 10 -12.48 -11.05 -3.04
CA ALA A 10 -12.54 -11.36 -4.47
C ALA A 10 -13.03 -10.19 -5.35
N LEU A 11 -13.88 -9.30 -4.82
CA LEU A 11 -14.37 -8.12 -5.57
C LEU A 11 -13.28 -7.04 -5.68
N ILE A 12 -12.47 -6.88 -4.62
CA ILE A 12 -11.35 -5.94 -4.59
C ILE A 12 -10.22 -6.40 -5.53
N LEU A 13 -9.98 -7.72 -5.60
CA LEU A 13 -9.01 -8.28 -6.55
C LEU A 13 -9.52 -8.18 -7.99
N ALA A 14 -10.80 -8.44 -8.25
CA ALA A 14 -11.40 -8.29 -9.58
C ALA A 14 -11.45 -6.83 -10.06
N GLU A 15 -11.70 -5.86 -9.16
CA GLU A 15 -11.57 -4.44 -9.48
C GLU A 15 -10.11 -4.06 -9.75
N SER A 16 -9.13 -4.65 -9.05
CA SER A 16 -7.71 -4.41 -9.32
C SER A 16 -7.23 -5.01 -10.65
N GLU A 17 -7.71 -6.21 -11.02
CA GLU A 17 -7.40 -6.86 -12.30
C GLU A 17 -8.09 -6.16 -13.48
N MET A 18 -9.33 -5.68 -13.27
CA MET A 18 -10.06 -4.87 -14.26
C MET A 18 -9.44 -3.46 -14.41
N SER A 19 -8.83 -2.92 -13.36
CA SER A 19 -8.02 -1.69 -13.43
C SER A 19 -6.70 -1.90 -14.16
N LEU A 20 -6.07 -3.07 -13.99
CA LEU A 20 -4.80 -3.44 -14.61
C LEU A 20 -4.93 -3.75 -16.11
N GLN A 21 -6.09 -4.22 -16.57
CA GLN A 21 -6.34 -4.46 -18.01
C GLN A 21 -6.69 -3.19 -18.80
N ILE A 22 -7.12 -2.11 -18.14
CA ILE A 22 -7.47 -0.85 -18.83
C ILE A 22 -6.23 0.06 -19.06
N GLN A 23 -5.13 -0.14 -18.32
CA GLN A 23 -3.97 0.76 -18.36
C GLN A 23 -2.78 0.32 -19.22
N THR A 24 -2.79 -0.90 -19.79
CA THR A 24 -1.61 -1.43 -20.50
C THR A 24 -1.60 -1.22 -22.01
N HIS A 25 -2.65 -0.64 -22.60
CA HIS A 25 -2.77 -0.49 -24.06
C HIS A 25 -2.45 0.88 -24.72
N PRO A 26 -2.24 2.03 -24.03
CA PRO A 26 -1.80 3.25 -24.73
C PRO A 26 -0.28 3.31 -24.96
N PHE A 27 0.50 2.55 -24.19
CA PHE A 27 1.93 2.82 -24.00
C PHE A 27 2.83 2.40 -25.18
N LEU A 28 2.31 1.63 -26.15
CA LEU A 28 3.12 1.05 -27.23
C LEU A 28 3.10 1.84 -28.55
N HIS A 29 2.24 2.84 -28.73
CA HIS A 29 2.15 3.60 -30.00
C HIS A 29 2.72 5.02 -29.92
N GLU A 30 2.96 5.55 -28.73
CA GLU A 30 3.57 6.88 -28.56
C GLU A 30 5.06 6.91 -28.94
N GLN A 31 5.71 5.78 -29.20
CA GLN A 31 7.10 5.78 -29.72
C GLN A 31 7.19 5.74 -31.25
N GLU A 32 6.07 5.63 -31.98
CA GLU A 32 6.05 5.49 -33.46
C GLU A 32 5.56 6.74 -34.21
N ALA A 33 5.32 7.86 -33.52
CA ALA A 33 4.85 9.07 -34.18
C ALA A 33 5.95 9.70 -35.04
N THR A 34 5.67 9.88 -36.33
CA THR A 34 6.64 10.52 -37.24
C THR A 34 6.68 12.01 -36.98
N LYS A 35 7.83 12.55 -36.56
CA LYS A 35 8.00 14.01 -36.42
C LYS A 35 8.13 14.65 -37.79
N ILE A 36 7.24 15.59 -38.10
CA ILE A 36 7.21 16.30 -39.38
C ILE A 36 7.18 17.80 -39.12
N SER A 37 8.07 18.53 -39.78
CA SER A 37 8.15 19.99 -39.71
C SER A 37 7.15 20.65 -40.68
N ILE A 38 6.71 21.87 -40.36
CA ILE A 38 5.93 22.70 -41.29
C ILE A 38 6.92 23.41 -42.23
N ASP A 39 7.31 22.71 -43.29
CA ASP A 39 8.22 23.19 -44.34
C ASP A 39 7.59 23.03 -45.74
N GLN A 40 8.29 23.53 -46.77
CA GLN A 40 7.85 23.46 -48.17
C GLN A 40 7.65 22.02 -48.67
N ASP A 41 8.30 21.05 -48.05
CA ASP A 41 8.28 19.64 -48.42
C ASP A 41 7.11 18.87 -47.79
N LEU A 42 6.47 19.40 -46.73
CA LEU A 42 5.34 18.77 -46.06
C LEU A 42 4.25 18.32 -47.04
N LYS A 43 3.94 19.15 -48.03
CA LYS A 43 2.93 18.82 -49.05
C LYS A 43 3.38 17.69 -49.96
N ASN A 44 4.67 17.64 -50.31
CA ASN A 44 5.27 16.59 -51.12
C ASN A 44 5.26 15.27 -50.35
N ILE A 45 5.66 15.28 -49.07
CA ILE A 45 5.63 14.13 -48.16
C ILE A 45 4.22 13.53 -48.11
N LEU A 46 3.20 14.37 -47.88
CA LEU A 46 1.81 13.90 -47.84
C LEU A 46 1.30 13.45 -49.21
N SER A 47 1.79 14.01 -50.32
CA SER A 47 1.35 13.59 -51.66
C SER A 47 1.88 12.22 -52.07
N VAL A 48 3.07 11.85 -51.59
CA VAL A 48 3.73 10.56 -51.84
C VAL A 48 3.20 9.48 -50.89
N ALA A 49 2.72 9.87 -49.71
CA ALA A 49 2.19 8.95 -48.71
C ALA A 49 0.95 8.19 -49.23
N PRO A 50 0.78 6.90 -48.88
CA PRO A 50 -0.36 6.11 -49.30
C PRO A 50 -1.65 6.73 -48.75
N GLY A 51 -2.64 6.93 -49.62
CA GLY A 51 -3.91 7.58 -49.23
C GLY A 51 -3.78 9.08 -48.92
N LYS A 52 -2.64 9.70 -49.24
CA LYS A 52 -2.31 11.09 -48.92
C LYS A 52 -2.40 11.43 -47.43
N CYS A 53 -2.11 10.44 -46.58
CA CYS A 53 -2.18 10.58 -45.14
C CYS A 53 -0.98 9.94 -44.44
N VAL A 54 -0.62 10.53 -43.30
CA VAL A 54 0.29 9.94 -42.31
C VAL A 54 -0.57 9.61 -41.08
N PRO A 55 -0.76 8.31 -40.75
CA PRO A 55 -1.67 7.89 -39.70
C PRO A 55 -1.40 8.50 -38.32
N TYR A 56 -0.12 8.72 -38.01
CA TYR A 56 0.31 9.25 -36.72
C TYR A 56 1.58 10.09 -36.88
N ALA A 57 1.44 11.39 -36.70
CA ALA A 57 2.52 12.35 -36.87
C ALA A 57 2.51 13.39 -35.74
N VAL A 58 3.70 13.91 -35.46
CA VAL A 58 3.92 15.04 -34.55
C VAL A 58 4.23 16.26 -35.40
N ILE A 59 3.46 17.32 -35.22
CA ILE A 59 3.69 18.59 -35.88
C ILE A 59 3.75 19.71 -34.85
N GLN A 60 4.70 20.61 -35.02
CA GLN A 60 4.85 21.79 -34.17
C GLN A 60 4.69 23.04 -35.03
N GLY A 61 3.89 23.98 -34.55
CA GLY A 61 3.66 25.23 -35.26
C GLY A 61 3.07 26.32 -34.39
N VAL A 62 3.00 27.51 -34.97
CA VAL A 62 2.44 28.71 -34.35
C VAL A 62 0.95 28.78 -34.67
N VAL A 63 0.15 29.04 -33.66
CA VAL A 63 -1.31 29.15 -33.79
C VAL A 63 -1.69 30.43 -34.52
N LYS A 64 -2.41 30.28 -35.64
CA LYS A 64 -2.96 31.38 -36.43
C LYS A 64 -4.48 31.21 -36.61
N SER A 65 -5.25 32.24 -36.31
CA SER A 65 -6.70 32.23 -36.55
C SER A 65 -7.01 32.31 -38.05
N VAL A 66 -8.05 31.61 -38.48
CA VAL A 66 -8.43 31.55 -39.91
C VAL A 66 -9.31 32.71 -40.32
N LYS A 67 -10.22 33.09 -39.43
CA LYS A 67 -11.17 34.19 -39.64
C LYS A 67 -11.20 35.09 -38.42
N GLU A 68 -11.92 34.66 -37.39
CA GLU A 68 -12.15 35.43 -36.17
C GLU A 68 -11.32 34.87 -35.02
N THR A 69 -11.05 35.72 -34.05
CA THR A 69 -10.37 35.37 -32.79
C THR A 69 -11.36 35.50 -31.65
N LEU A 70 -11.23 34.65 -30.63
CA LEU A 70 -11.85 34.86 -29.34
C LEU A 70 -11.06 35.92 -28.58
N SER A 71 -11.74 36.81 -27.88
CA SER A 71 -11.12 37.81 -27.02
C SER A 71 -11.46 37.51 -25.58
N SER A 72 -10.47 37.56 -24.70
CA SER A 72 -10.68 37.39 -23.27
C SER A 72 -11.70 38.40 -22.75
N GLN A 73 -12.55 37.96 -21.84
CA GLN A 73 -13.51 38.84 -21.16
C GLN A 73 -12.90 39.58 -19.95
N PHE A 74 -11.71 39.17 -19.50
CA PHE A 74 -11.05 39.70 -18.31
C PHE A 74 -9.74 40.43 -18.57
N VAL A 75 -9.06 40.15 -19.70
CA VAL A 75 -7.74 40.68 -20.04
C VAL A 75 -7.76 41.37 -21.40
N ASP A 76 -7.47 42.67 -21.40
CA ASP A 76 -7.39 43.47 -22.61
C ASP A 76 -6.30 42.94 -23.56
N ASN A 77 -6.57 42.99 -24.87
CA ASN A 77 -5.69 42.53 -25.95
C ASN A 77 -5.29 41.04 -25.90
N CYS A 78 -5.91 40.22 -25.05
CA CYS A 78 -5.69 38.78 -25.06
C CYS A 78 -6.61 38.11 -26.08
N LYS A 79 -6.03 37.61 -27.18
CA LYS A 79 -6.74 36.94 -28.27
C LYS A 79 -6.33 35.48 -28.39
N GLY A 80 -7.31 34.61 -28.61
CA GLY A 80 -7.10 33.16 -28.71
C GLY A 80 -8.02 32.49 -29.72
N VAL A 81 -7.80 31.19 -29.89
CA VAL A 81 -8.57 30.31 -30.78
C VAL A 81 -9.42 29.29 -30.01
N ILE A 82 -9.07 29.04 -28.75
CA ILE A 82 -9.84 28.26 -27.78
C ILE A 82 -9.89 29.07 -26.49
N GLU A 83 -11.05 29.12 -25.87
CA GLU A 83 -11.29 29.77 -24.59
C GLU A 83 -12.07 28.81 -23.69
N ARG A 84 -11.62 28.65 -22.46
CA ARG A 84 -12.29 27.87 -21.42
C ARG A 84 -12.51 28.73 -20.19
N LEU A 85 -13.78 28.95 -19.86
CA LEU A 85 -14.22 29.61 -18.65
C LEU A 85 -14.67 28.53 -17.65
N THR A 86 -14.03 28.48 -16.49
CA THR A 86 -14.36 27.52 -15.43
C THR A 86 -14.70 28.27 -14.14
N LEU A 87 -15.84 27.92 -13.55
CA LEU A 87 -16.22 28.29 -12.19
C LEU A 87 -16.09 27.06 -11.30
N GLN A 88 -15.24 27.16 -10.29
CA GLN A 88 -14.91 26.07 -9.38
C GLN A 88 -15.23 26.46 -7.94
N GLU A 89 -16.05 25.66 -7.27
CA GLU A 89 -16.32 25.79 -5.84
C GLU A 89 -15.19 25.15 -5.04
N HIS A 90 -14.67 25.86 -4.05
CA HIS A 90 -13.78 25.30 -3.04
C HIS A 90 -14.57 25.16 -1.74
N LYS A 91 -14.60 23.95 -1.18
CA LYS A 91 -15.27 23.66 0.09
C LYS A 91 -14.48 22.66 0.91
N MET A 92 -14.74 22.62 2.22
CA MET A 92 -14.27 21.57 3.11
C MET A 92 -15.43 20.62 3.38
N VAL A 93 -15.16 19.32 3.34
CA VAL A 93 -16.13 18.28 3.67
C VAL A 93 -15.62 17.52 4.88
N TRP A 94 -16.48 17.37 5.88
CA TRP A 94 -16.18 16.60 7.08
C TRP A 94 -16.20 15.10 6.78
N ASN A 95 -15.06 14.45 6.94
CA ASN A 95 -14.97 13.01 6.82
C ASN A 95 -15.36 12.35 8.16
N ARG A 96 -16.49 11.64 8.17
CA ARG A 96 -17.01 10.97 9.37
C ARG A 96 -16.10 9.85 9.89
N THR A 97 -15.28 9.24 9.03
CA THR A 97 -14.42 8.11 9.40
C THR A 97 -13.11 8.58 10.02
N THR A 98 -12.50 9.63 9.45
CA THR A 98 -11.22 10.16 9.94
C THR A 98 -11.39 11.31 10.94
N HIS A 99 -12.60 11.85 11.10
CA HIS A 99 -12.89 13.05 11.88
C HIS A 99 -12.00 14.25 11.49
N LEU A 100 -11.71 14.37 10.18
CA LEU A 100 -10.92 15.46 9.62
C LEU A 100 -11.73 16.18 8.54
N TRP A 101 -11.46 17.48 8.42
CA TRP A 101 -11.95 18.29 7.30
C TRP A 101 -11.04 18.08 6.10
N ASN A 102 -11.62 17.60 5.00
CA ASN A 102 -10.92 17.41 3.74
C ASN A 102 -11.29 18.52 2.77
N ASP A 103 -10.28 19.06 2.08
CA ASP A 103 -10.52 19.98 0.98
C ASP A 103 -11.13 19.26 -0.22
N CYS A 104 -12.15 19.88 -0.79
CA CYS A 104 -12.91 19.37 -1.91
C CYS A 104 -13.15 20.51 -2.89
N GLU A 105 -12.83 20.23 -4.15
CA GLU A 105 -13.04 21.15 -5.26
C GLU A 105 -14.13 20.58 -6.16
N LYS A 106 -15.09 21.41 -6.56
CA LYS A 106 -16.19 21.01 -7.43
C LYS A 106 -16.35 22.02 -8.55
N LYS A 107 -16.21 21.59 -9.79
CA LYS A 107 -16.56 22.42 -10.95
C LYS A 107 -18.07 22.68 -10.96
N ILE A 108 -18.45 23.94 -10.79
CA ILE A 108 -19.85 24.40 -10.85
C ILE A 108 -20.28 24.53 -12.31
N HIS A 109 -19.44 25.18 -13.11
CA HIS A 109 -19.73 25.45 -14.51
C HIS A 109 -18.43 25.46 -15.32
N GLN A 110 -18.50 24.94 -16.54
CA GLN A 110 -17.41 25.03 -17.51
C GLN A 110 -17.99 25.29 -18.89
N ARG A 111 -17.54 26.36 -19.54
CA ARG A 111 -17.86 26.69 -20.92
C ARG A 111 -16.59 26.70 -21.74
N THR A 112 -16.61 26.05 -22.90
CA THR A 112 -15.47 26.06 -23.83
C THR A 112 -15.94 26.54 -25.20
N ASN A 113 -15.33 27.62 -25.69
CA ASN A 113 -15.56 28.16 -27.03
C ASN A 113 -14.33 27.87 -27.90
N THR A 114 -14.55 27.58 -29.18
CA THR A 114 -13.46 27.34 -30.15
C THR A 114 -13.80 27.96 -31.49
N VAL A 115 -12.79 28.50 -32.15
CA VAL A 115 -12.85 28.99 -33.54
C VAL A 115 -11.83 28.23 -34.39
N PRO A 116 -12.05 28.10 -35.71
CA PRO A 116 -11.10 27.41 -36.58
C PRO A 116 -9.73 28.10 -36.61
N PHE A 117 -8.67 27.31 -36.48
CA PHE A 117 -7.28 27.78 -36.49
C PHE A 117 -6.35 26.87 -37.29
N ASP A 118 -5.24 27.44 -37.70
CA ASP A 118 -4.12 26.77 -38.35
C ASP A 118 -2.90 26.73 -37.45
N LEU A 119 -2.05 25.74 -37.66
CA LEU A 119 -0.65 25.76 -37.28
C LEU A 119 0.16 26.17 -38.51
N VAL A 120 0.96 27.21 -38.36
CA VAL A 120 1.90 27.70 -39.39
C VAL A 120 3.33 27.51 -38.92
N SER A 121 4.28 27.58 -39.86
CA SER A 121 5.69 27.55 -39.53
C SER A 121 6.09 28.75 -38.67
N HIS A 122 7.21 28.62 -37.95
CA HIS A 122 7.86 29.76 -37.30
C HIS A 122 8.53 30.71 -38.30
N ASP A 123 8.80 30.21 -39.50
CA ASP A 123 9.37 30.99 -40.60
C ASP A 123 8.24 31.56 -41.47
N ASP A 124 8.08 32.89 -41.45
CA ASP A 124 7.09 33.62 -42.23
C ASP A 124 7.26 33.44 -43.76
N SER A 125 8.42 32.94 -44.23
CA SER A 125 8.64 32.65 -45.65
C SER A 125 7.93 31.39 -46.13
N VAL A 126 7.46 30.53 -45.21
CA VAL A 126 6.77 29.28 -45.52
C VAL A 126 5.25 29.49 -45.48
N ASP A 127 4.62 29.64 -46.65
CA ASP A 127 3.15 29.78 -46.79
C ASP A 127 2.45 28.41 -46.74
N ILE A 128 2.68 27.65 -45.67
CA ILE A 128 2.03 26.37 -45.42
C ILE A 128 1.31 26.42 -44.08
N ALA A 129 0.03 26.07 -44.12
CA ALA A 129 -0.86 26.05 -42.97
C ALA A 129 -1.46 24.66 -42.79
N VAL A 130 -1.45 24.18 -41.55
CA VAL A 130 -2.05 22.91 -41.14
C VAL A 130 -3.30 23.19 -40.32
N ARG A 131 -4.46 22.83 -40.88
CA ARG A 131 -5.76 23.02 -40.25
C ARG A 131 -5.98 22.03 -39.13
N VAL A 132 -6.18 22.52 -37.91
CA VAL A 132 -6.52 21.67 -36.77
C VAL A 132 -8.02 21.36 -36.77
N LEU A 133 -8.38 20.08 -36.73
CA LEU A 133 -9.76 19.61 -36.70
C LEU A 133 -10.10 18.96 -35.36
N LYS A 134 -11.29 19.29 -34.85
CA LYS A 134 -11.84 18.77 -33.59
C LYS A 134 -10.85 18.87 -32.40
N PRO A 135 -10.35 20.08 -32.08
CA PRO A 135 -9.35 20.25 -31.03
C PRO A 135 -9.83 19.83 -29.63
N LEU A 136 -11.15 19.82 -29.40
CA LEU A 136 -11.74 19.42 -28.13
C LEU A 136 -11.80 17.90 -27.92
N ASP A 137 -11.60 17.11 -28.98
CA ASP A 137 -11.53 15.64 -28.90
C ASP A 137 -10.13 15.16 -28.47
N ALA A 138 -9.17 16.09 -28.28
CA ALA A 138 -7.82 15.76 -27.83
C ALA A 138 -7.85 15.24 -26.38
N ALA A 139 -7.12 14.15 -26.13
CA ALA A 139 -6.95 13.55 -24.81
C ALA A 139 -6.24 14.50 -23.84
N GLU A 140 -5.31 15.31 -24.36
CA GLU A 140 -4.68 16.41 -23.64
C GLU A 140 -4.78 17.67 -24.50
N LEU A 141 -5.47 18.68 -23.97
CA LEU A 141 -5.58 20.02 -24.54
C LEU A 141 -5.05 21.03 -23.53
N ASP A 142 -3.82 21.49 -23.76
CA ASP A 142 -3.13 22.42 -22.88
C ASP A 142 -3.50 23.87 -23.20
N LEU A 143 -4.14 24.54 -22.23
CA LEU A 143 -4.58 25.93 -22.36
C LEU A 143 -3.84 26.77 -21.32
N GLU A 144 -3.40 27.95 -21.72
CA GLU A 144 -2.71 28.86 -20.81
C GLU A 144 -3.75 29.55 -19.92
N LYS A 145 -3.55 29.53 -18.60
CA LYS A 145 -4.41 30.30 -17.69
C LYS A 145 -4.11 31.79 -17.84
N VAL A 146 -5.05 32.53 -18.42
CA VAL A 146 -4.90 33.98 -18.70
C VAL A 146 -5.48 34.86 -17.59
N TYR A 147 -6.45 34.34 -16.83
CA TYR A 147 -7.03 35.05 -15.70
C TYR A 147 -7.45 34.06 -14.61
N GLU A 148 -7.29 34.48 -13.36
CA GLU A 148 -7.67 33.74 -12.17
C GLU A 148 -8.10 34.69 -11.07
N LYS A 149 -9.30 34.47 -10.52
CA LYS A 149 -9.80 35.23 -9.38
C LYS A 149 -10.59 34.35 -8.43
N PHE A 150 -10.23 34.44 -7.15
CA PHE A 150 -10.96 33.76 -6.08
C PHE A 150 -11.92 34.73 -5.39
N HIS A 151 -13.20 34.35 -5.34
CA HIS A 151 -14.27 35.08 -4.66
C HIS A 151 -14.60 34.37 -3.34
N PRO A 152 -14.09 34.85 -2.20
CA PRO A 152 -14.28 34.19 -0.90
C PRO A 152 -15.75 34.29 -0.45
N THR A 153 -16.24 33.24 0.20
CA THR A 153 -17.57 33.27 0.83
C THR A 153 -17.49 34.07 2.13
N VAL A 154 -18.16 35.22 2.19
CA VAL A 154 -18.34 35.99 3.43
C VAL A 154 -19.24 35.20 4.38
N GLN A 155 -18.71 34.80 5.54
CA GLN A 155 -19.43 33.98 6.52
C GLN A 155 -20.19 34.88 7.50
N SER A 156 -21.51 34.72 7.64
CA SER A 156 -22.26 35.26 8.77
C SER A 156 -22.20 34.31 9.97
N PHE A 157 -22.32 34.82 11.20
CA PHE A 157 -22.26 34.00 12.42
C PHE A 157 -23.30 32.87 12.45
N THR A 158 -24.45 33.04 11.78
CA THR A 158 -25.50 32.02 11.64
C THR A 158 -25.11 30.87 10.70
N ASP A 159 -24.29 31.15 9.69
CA ASP A 159 -23.89 30.17 8.67
C ASP A 159 -22.90 29.15 9.25
N VAL A 160 -22.06 29.61 10.18
CA VAL A 160 -21.07 28.77 10.87
C VAL A 160 -21.74 27.57 11.57
N ILE A 161 -22.86 27.78 12.25
CA ILE A 161 -23.59 26.72 12.96
C ILE A 161 -24.21 25.72 11.95
N GLY A 162 -24.76 26.22 10.85
CA GLY A 162 -25.32 25.38 9.78
C GLY A 162 -24.28 24.47 9.12
N HIS A 163 -23.06 24.96 8.91
CA HIS A 163 -21.97 24.20 8.29
C HIS A 163 -21.46 23.04 9.17
N PHE A 164 -21.42 23.20 10.49
CA PHE A 164 -21.08 22.11 11.40
C PHE A 164 -22.12 20.98 11.40
N ILE A 165 -23.40 21.33 11.22
CA ILE A 165 -24.49 20.35 11.13
C ILE A 165 -24.51 19.67 9.76
N SER A 166 -24.29 20.44 8.69
CA SER A 166 -24.27 19.94 7.31
C SER A 166 -23.03 19.11 6.98
N GLY A 167 -21.93 19.29 7.72
CA GLY A 167 -20.64 18.64 7.42
C GLY A 167 -19.96 19.20 6.17
N GLU A 168 -20.41 20.35 5.66
CA GLU A 168 -19.80 21.05 4.52
C GLU A 168 -19.55 22.51 4.89
N ARG A 169 -18.36 23.03 4.57
CA ARG A 169 -17.97 24.41 4.78
C ARG A 169 -17.49 25.03 3.46
N PRO A 170 -18.24 25.94 2.83
CA PRO A 170 -17.79 26.64 1.63
C PRO A 170 -16.64 27.59 1.95
N LYS A 171 -15.62 27.62 1.10
CA LYS A 171 -14.49 28.56 1.16
C LYS A 171 -14.68 29.73 0.19
N GLY A 172 -15.18 29.45 -1.01
CA GLY A 172 -15.37 30.45 -2.06
C GLY A 172 -15.48 29.83 -3.45
N ILE A 173 -15.62 30.70 -4.44
CA ILE A 173 -15.71 30.34 -5.85
C ILE A 173 -14.50 30.89 -6.58
N GLN A 174 -13.76 30.02 -7.25
CA GLN A 174 -12.67 30.37 -8.14
C GLN A 174 -13.19 30.50 -9.57
N GLU A 175 -12.91 31.65 -10.18
CA GLU A 175 -13.19 31.93 -11.59
C GLU A 175 -11.87 31.93 -12.36
N THR A 176 -11.78 31.08 -13.37
CA THR A 176 -10.58 30.94 -14.20
C THR A 176 -10.95 31.03 -15.67
N GLU A 177 -10.12 31.76 -16.43
CA GLU A 177 -10.14 31.78 -17.88
C GLU A 177 -8.84 31.20 -18.40
N GLU A 178 -8.94 30.18 -19.24
CA GLU A 178 -7.83 29.56 -19.94
C GLU A 178 -7.98 29.76 -21.45
N MET A 179 -6.90 30.06 -22.16
CA MET A 179 -6.95 30.28 -23.60
C MET A 179 -5.79 29.62 -24.32
N LEU A 180 -6.05 29.15 -25.55
CA LEU A 180 -5.00 28.92 -26.52
C LEU A 180 -4.80 30.19 -27.34
N LYS A 181 -3.74 30.95 -27.04
CA LYS A 181 -3.50 32.27 -27.63
C LYS A 181 -3.08 32.18 -29.10
N VAL A 182 -3.44 33.20 -29.88
CA VAL A 182 -2.86 33.40 -31.22
C VAL A 182 -1.38 33.73 -31.05
N GLY A 183 -0.53 33.11 -31.86
CA GLY A 183 0.93 33.24 -31.74
C GLY A 183 1.57 32.26 -30.76
N ALA A 184 0.78 31.48 -30.00
CA ALA A 184 1.32 30.42 -29.16
C ALA A 184 1.92 29.29 -30.01
N THR A 185 2.98 28.67 -29.52
CA THR A 185 3.56 27.49 -30.14
C THR A 185 2.88 26.26 -29.58
N VAL A 186 2.43 25.37 -30.46
CA VAL A 186 1.69 24.16 -30.08
C VAL A 186 2.26 22.96 -30.82
N THR A 187 2.38 21.86 -30.10
CA THR A 187 2.62 20.53 -30.65
C THR A 187 1.30 19.78 -30.76
N GLY A 188 0.91 19.46 -31.99
CA GLY A 188 -0.22 18.61 -32.31
C GLY A 188 0.26 17.20 -32.68
N VAL A 189 -0.37 16.18 -32.11
CA VAL A 189 -0.09 14.77 -32.43
C VAL A 189 -1.38 14.10 -32.90
N GLY A 190 -1.38 13.53 -34.10
CA GLY A 190 -2.57 12.92 -34.69
C GLY A 190 -2.37 12.47 -36.13
N GLU A 191 -3.47 12.25 -36.84
CA GLU A 191 -3.45 11.90 -38.27
C GLU A 191 -3.29 13.17 -39.11
N LEU A 192 -2.29 13.20 -39.99
CA LEU A 192 -2.13 14.26 -40.99
C LEU A 192 -2.70 13.79 -42.33
N VAL A 193 -3.59 14.59 -42.91
CA VAL A 193 -4.25 14.27 -44.19
C VAL A 193 -4.16 15.46 -45.14
N LEU A 194 -3.77 15.21 -46.39
CA LEU A 194 -3.86 16.19 -47.47
C LEU A 194 -5.17 16.00 -48.24
N ASP A 195 -6.14 16.90 -48.02
CA ASP A 195 -7.45 16.87 -48.67
C ASP A 195 -7.71 18.16 -49.44
N ARG A 196 -8.00 18.05 -50.74
CA ARG A 196 -8.27 19.20 -51.65
C ARG A 196 -7.27 20.35 -51.48
N ASN A 197 -5.98 20.02 -51.40
CA ASN A 197 -4.88 20.97 -51.23
C ASN A 197 -4.76 21.65 -49.85
N ILE A 198 -5.56 21.21 -48.87
CA ILE A 198 -5.51 21.67 -47.48
C ILE A 198 -4.95 20.54 -46.61
N ILE A 199 -3.92 20.84 -45.83
CA ILE A 199 -3.34 19.90 -44.87
C ILE A 199 -4.15 19.99 -43.59
N LYS A 200 -4.60 18.85 -43.07
CA LYS A 200 -5.47 18.75 -41.89
C LYS A 200 -4.79 17.87 -40.85
N LEU A 201 -4.78 18.34 -39.61
CA LEU A 201 -4.47 17.54 -38.43
C LEU A 201 -5.78 17.13 -37.77
N GLN A 202 -6.04 15.83 -37.64
CA GLN A 202 -7.31 15.32 -37.13
C GLN A 202 -7.11 14.13 -36.17
N PRO A 203 -8.14 13.78 -35.37
CA PRO A 203 -8.08 12.59 -34.51
C PRO A 203 -7.82 11.32 -35.34
N PRO A 204 -6.87 10.46 -34.92
CA PRO A 204 -6.49 9.27 -35.67
C PRO A 204 -7.54 8.16 -35.57
N LYS A 205 -7.62 7.31 -36.60
CA LYS A 205 -8.65 6.24 -36.69
C LYS A 205 -8.30 4.96 -35.95
N GLN A 206 -7.04 4.70 -35.63
CA GLN A 206 -6.54 3.40 -35.16
C GLN A 206 -6.54 3.25 -33.63
N GLY A 207 -7.40 3.98 -32.91
CA GLY A 207 -7.41 3.95 -31.44
C GLY A 207 -6.19 4.62 -30.78
N MET A 208 -5.39 5.34 -31.57
CA MET A 208 -4.32 6.20 -31.07
C MET A 208 -4.90 7.46 -30.43
N GLN A 209 -4.17 8.05 -29.50
CA GLN A 209 -4.62 9.25 -28.80
C GLN A 209 -4.33 10.50 -29.62
N TYR A 210 -5.22 11.49 -29.51
CA TYR A 210 -5.07 12.78 -30.16
C TYR A 210 -4.58 13.80 -29.13
N TYR A 211 -3.53 14.57 -29.44
CA TYR A 211 -2.95 15.52 -28.49
C TYR A 211 -2.76 16.90 -29.09
N ILE A 212 -3.01 17.93 -28.28
CA ILE A 212 -2.72 19.33 -28.58
C ILE A 212 -2.13 19.96 -27.33
N SER A 213 -0.82 20.15 -27.29
CA SER A 213 -0.14 20.69 -26.11
C SER A 213 0.77 21.85 -26.44
N GLN A 214 0.97 22.75 -25.46
CA GLN A 214 2.00 23.79 -25.54
C GLN A 214 3.38 23.25 -25.13
N MET A 215 3.42 22.06 -24.54
CA MET A 215 4.65 21.35 -24.20
C MET A 215 5.28 20.70 -25.44
N ASP A 216 6.60 20.53 -25.41
CA ASP A 216 7.32 19.74 -26.40
C ASP A 216 6.97 18.26 -26.30
N TYR A 217 7.08 17.56 -27.43
CA TYR A 217 6.76 16.15 -27.55
C TYR A 217 7.50 15.27 -26.53
N GLU A 218 8.77 15.56 -26.26
CA GLU A 218 9.58 14.79 -25.31
C GLU A 218 9.06 14.94 -23.87
N SER A 219 8.64 16.14 -23.47
CA SER A 219 8.05 16.34 -22.16
C SER A 219 6.67 15.68 -22.02
N LEU A 220 5.87 15.61 -23.10
CA LEU A 220 4.64 14.81 -23.11
C LEU A 220 4.91 13.33 -22.86
N LEU A 221 5.90 12.76 -23.56
CA LEU A 221 6.34 11.38 -23.34
C LEU A 221 6.90 11.17 -21.93
N GLN A 222 7.68 12.11 -21.42
CA GLN A 222 8.28 12.01 -20.08
C GLN A 222 7.22 12.04 -18.97
N LYS A 223 6.18 12.87 -19.12
CA LYS A 223 5.05 12.94 -18.17
C LYS A 223 4.36 11.58 -18.04
N GLN A 224 4.10 10.91 -19.16
CA GLN A 224 3.55 9.55 -19.20
C GLN A 224 4.50 8.51 -18.57
N GLN A 225 5.79 8.54 -18.91
CA GLN A 225 6.77 7.58 -18.39
C GLN A 225 7.02 7.70 -16.89
N SER A 226 6.93 8.91 -16.33
CA SER A 226 7.22 9.17 -14.91
C SER A 226 6.27 8.40 -13.99
N SER A 227 4.99 8.34 -14.32
CA SER A 227 3.98 7.57 -13.60
C SER A 227 4.33 6.08 -13.57
N VAL A 228 4.66 5.49 -14.72
CA VAL A 228 5.01 4.06 -14.80
C VAL A 228 6.27 3.73 -14.00
N LYS A 229 7.28 4.63 -14.00
CA LYS A 229 8.51 4.45 -13.21
C LYS A 229 8.20 4.45 -11.71
N ILE A 230 7.38 5.39 -11.24
CA ILE A 230 6.99 5.47 -9.82
C ILE A 230 6.25 4.20 -9.39
N TRP A 231 5.27 3.74 -10.18
CA TRP A 231 4.55 2.50 -9.87
C TRP A 231 5.47 1.28 -9.85
N LYS A 232 6.40 1.15 -10.79
CA LYS A 232 7.41 0.09 -10.78
C LYS A 232 8.27 0.11 -9.52
N ILE A 233 8.76 1.30 -9.13
CA ILE A 233 9.56 1.48 -7.91
C ILE A 233 8.74 1.07 -6.67
N LEU A 234 7.49 1.52 -6.60
CA LEU A 234 6.60 1.22 -5.48
C LEU A 234 6.37 -0.30 -5.33
N THR A 235 6.14 -1.01 -6.44
CA THR A 235 5.96 -2.47 -6.45
C THR A 235 7.22 -3.20 -5.97
N VAL A 236 8.41 -2.73 -6.38
CA VAL A 236 9.69 -3.32 -5.91
C VAL A 236 9.88 -3.09 -4.41
N VAL A 237 9.60 -1.89 -3.91
CA VAL A 237 9.73 -1.56 -2.47
C VAL A 237 8.79 -2.42 -1.63
N PHE A 238 7.52 -2.54 -2.03
CA PHE A 238 6.57 -3.41 -1.33
C PHE A 238 6.98 -4.89 -1.41
N GLY A 239 7.51 -5.35 -2.55
CA GLY A 239 8.04 -6.71 -2.69
C GLY A 239 9.22 -7.01 -1.76
N ILE A 240 10.13 -6.04 -1.57
CA ILE A 240 11.25 -6.19 -0.62
C ILE A 240 10.73 -6.21 0.82
N ALA A 241 9.79 -5.34 1.16
CA ALA A 241 9.21 -5.27 2.50
C ALA A 241 8.45 -6.56 2.88
N THR A 242 7.70 -7.15 1.95
CA THR A 242 6.99 -8.42 2.18
C THR A 242 7.96 -9.59 2.32
N CYS A 243 9.00 -9.67 1.47
CA CYS A 243 10.05 -10.69 1.60
C CYS A 243 10.80 -10.57 2.94
N ALA A 244 11.14 -9.35 3.36
CA ALA A 244 11.84 -9.10 4.62
C ALA A 244 10.99 -9.48 5.85
N THR A 245 9.70 -9.13 5.84
CA THR A 245 8.78 -9.49 6.93
C THR A 245 8.54 -11.00 6.99
N LEU A 246 8.35 -11.67 5.85
CA LEU A 246 8.23 -13.13 5.77
C LEU A 246 9.48 -13.84 6.28
N PHE A 247 10.67 -13.39 5.83
CA PHE A 247 11.95 -13.91 6.32
C PHE A 247 12.09 -13.73 7.85
N PHE A 248 11.71 -12.57 8.38
CA PHE A 248 11.75 -12.33 9.83
C PHE A 248 10.81 -13.25 10.61
N ILE A 249 9.58 -13.46 10.13
CA ILE A 249 8.59 -14.36 10.74
C ILE A 249 9.10 -15.81 10.69
N LEU A 250 9.57 -16.28 9.54
CA LEU A 250 10.12 -17.64 9.39
C LEU A 250 11.34 -17.86 10.29
N ARG A 251 12.25 -16.89 10.35
CA ARG A 251 13.41 -16.95 11.25
C ARG A 251 12.99 -17.00 12.71
N LYS A 252 11.99 -16.21 13.11
CA LYS A 252 11.44 -16.22 14.47
C LYS A 252 10.80 -17.57 14.81
N GLN A 253 10.00 -18.13 13.90
CA GLN A 253 9.38 -19.44 14.07
C GLN A 253 10.42 -20.56 14.14
N TYR A 254 11.43 -20.54 13.25
CA TYR A 254 12.50 -21.52 13.25
C TYR A 254 13.31 -21.49 14.56
N ARG A 255 13.66 -20.29 15.04
CA ARG A 255 14.32 -20.10 16.34
C ARG A 255 13.48 -20.67 17.48
N HIS A 256 12.17 -20.39 17.47
CA HIS A 256 11.27 -20.88 18.50
C HIS A 256 11.10 -22.41 18.46
N TYR A 257 10.96 -22.99 17.27
CA TYR A 257 10.90 -24.44 17.07
C TYR A 257 12.18 -25.13 17.56
N MET A 258 13.34 -24.60 17.21
CA MET A 258 14.62 -25.14 17.66
C MET A 258 14.82 -25.03 19.17
N GLU A 259 14.35 -23.95 19.80
CA GLU A 259 14.43 -23.77 21.25
C GLU A 259 13.50 -24.75 22.00
N GLN A 260 12.29 -24.97 21.50
CA GLN A 260 11.39 -26.00 22.03
C GLN A 260 11.98 -27.40 21.89
N LYS A 261 12.55 -27.73 20.72
CA LYS A 261 13.19 -29.03 20.51
C LYS A 261 14.40 -29.23 21.43
N ARG A 262 15.19 -28.17 21.66
CA ARG A 262 16.29 -28.20 22.63
C ARG A 262 15.80 -28.46 24.04
N GLN A 263 14.69 -27.83 24.46
CA GLN A 263 14.10 -28.08 25.78
C GLN A 263 13.58 -29.51 25.91
N GLN A 264 12.92 -30.05 24.88
CA GLN A 264 12.46 -31.44 24.85
C GLN A 264 13.63 -32.42 24.97
N ASN A 265 14.69 -32.24 24.17
CA ASN A 265 15.88 -33.08 24.26
C ASN A 265 16.52 -33.03 25.66
N ILE A 266 16.64 -31.85 26.27
CA ILE A 266 17.18 -31.71 27.64
C ILE A 266 16.27 -32.42 28.67
N GLN A 267 14.95 -32.34 28.52
CA GLN A 267 14.00 -33.04 29.39
C GLN A 267 14.08 -34.56 29.21
N GLU A 268 14.23 -35.04 27.98
CA GLU A 268 14.42 -36.45 27.66
C GLU A 268 15.75 -36.96 28.25
N GLU A 269 16.85 -36.25 28.04
CA GLU A 269 18.16 -36.56 28.65
C GLU A 269 18.07 -36.61 30.19
N PHE A 270 17.37 -35.65 30.81
CA PHE A 270 17.16 -35.67 32.26
C PHE A 270 16.32 -36.86 32.72
N ARG A 271 15.27 -37.21 31.97
CA ARG A 271 14.42 -38.38 32.24
C ARG A 271 15.19 -39.68 32.07
N GLU A 272 16.07 -39.77 31.08
CA GLU A 272 16.96 -40.92 30.88
C GLU A 272 17.97 -41.05 32.03
N MET A 273 18.60 -39.94 32.44
CA MET A 273 19.49 -39.91 33.62
C MET A 273 18.75 -40.34 34.89
N GLN A 274 17.52 -39.85 35.11
CA GLN A 274 16.70 -40.23 36.26
C GLN A 274 16.27 -41.70 36.21
N THR A 275 15.93 -42.22 35.02
CA THR A 275 15.58 -43.64 34.84
C THR A 275 16.79 -44.54 35.04
N GLN A 276 17.97 -44.14 34.55
CA GLN A 276 19.22 -44.84 34.82
C GLN A 276 19.57 -44.81 36.31
N HIS A 277 19.46 -43.66 36.97
CA HIS A 277 19.66 -43.54 38.42
C HIS A 277 18.70 -44.45 39.20
N PHE A 278 17.41 -44.47 38.82
CA PHE A 278 16.41 -45.35 39.44
C PHE A 278 16.67 -46.84 39.16
N ARG A 279 17.22 -47.20 37.99
CA ARG A 279 17.63 -48.57 37.67
C ARG A 279 18.89 -48.99 38.44
N VAL A 280 19.84 -48.09 38.65
CA VAL A 280 21.06 -48.35 39.45
C VAL A 280 20.70 -48.44 40.94
N MET A 281 19.74 -47.64 41.41
CA MET A 281 19.21 -47.70 42.78
C MET A 281 18.28 -48.91 43.01
N ASN A 282 17.90 -49.64 41.95
CA ASN A 282 17.17 -50.92 42.01
C ASN A 282 18.11 -52.11 42.25
N LEU A 283 19.15 -51.91 43.06
CA LEU A 283 19.85 -52.99 43.75
C LEU A 283 19.55 -52.84 45.25
N GLU A 284 18.80 -53.82 45.78
CA GLU A 284 18.55 -54.12 47.20
C GLU A 284 17.34 -53.47 47.93
N GLU A 285 16.18 -53.36 47.28
CA GLU A 285 14.92 -53.00 47.97
C GLU A 285 14.20 -54.20 48.63
N ASP A 286 14.77 -55.41 48.63
CA ASP A 286 14.11 -56.64 49.17
C ASP A 286 14.87 -57.33 50.33
N LEU A 287 15.98 -56.78 50.83
CA LEU A 287 16.78 -57.41 51.92
C LEU A 287 17.15 -56.47 53.08
N ILE A 288 16.91 -55.16 52.97
CA ILE A 288 17.20 -54.21 54.05
C ILE A 288 15.89 -53.48 54.40
N SER A 289 15.51 -53.52 55.68
CA SER A 289 14.39 -52.79 56.29
C SER A 289 13.06 -53.53 56.57
N GLN A 290 13.08 -54.83 56.85
CA GLN A 290 12.10 -55.39 57.81
C GLN A 290 12.67 -55.58 59.22
N ASN A 291 13.98 -55.79 59.37
CA ASN A 291 14.63 -56.00 60.68
C ASN A 291 15.44 -54.78 61.20
N ALA A 292 15.49 -53.68 60.45
CA ALA A 292 16.20 -52.47 60.86
C ALA A 292 15.48 -51.74 62.01
N CYS A 293 16.26 -51.16 62.92
CA CYS A 293 15.81 -50.28 63.98
C CYS A 293 15.05 -49.09 63.39
N ILE A 294 13.84 -48.82 63.87
CA ILE A 294 13.00 -47.73 63.33
C ILE A 294 13.52 -46.32 63.70
N ILE A 295 14.52 -46.23 64.59
CA ILE A 295 15.07 -44.96 65.08
C ILE A 295 16.27 -44.55 64.22
N CYS A 296 17.30 -45.40 64.09
CA CYS A 296 18.49 -45.06 63.30
C CYS A 296 18.45 -45.56 61.86
N LEU A 297 17.56 -46.50 61.52
CA LEU A 297 17.49 -47.18 60.21
C LEU A 297 18.82 -47.80 59.76
N SER A 298 19.79 -47.94 60.67
CA SER A 298 21.18 -48.33 60.37
C SER A 298 21.59 -49.66 61.01
N CYS A 299 21.07 -49.95 62.21
CA CYS A 299 21.36 -51.18 62.95
C CYS A 299 20.11 -52.07 63.01
N ASP A 300 20.29 -53.38 63.16
CA ASP A 300 19.18 -54.30 63.36
C ASP A 300 18.53 -54.16 64.74
N ARG A 301 17.26 -54.57 64.84
CA ARG A 301 16.51 -54.58 66.10
C ARG A 301 17.08 -55.65 67.03
N SER A 302 17.63 -55.21 68.16
CA SER A 302 18.22 -56.10 69.16
C SER A 302 17.55 -56.01 70.53
N CYS A 303 16.49 -55.20 70.69
CA CYS A 303 15.77 -55.04 71.96
C CYS A 303 14.30 -55.45 71.88
N VAL A 304 13.85 -56.22 72.88
CA VAL A 304 12.43 -56.50 73.13
C VAL A 304 11.97 -55.75 74.38
N PHE A 305 10.95 -54.92 74.25
CA PHE A 305 10.37 -54.20 75.40
C PHE A 305 9.31 -55.05 76.09
N LEU A 306 9.55 -55.43 77.34
CA LEU A 306 8.59 -56.22 78.12
C LEU A 306 7.40 -55.35 78.56
N GLU A 307 6.27 -56.01 78.85
CA GLU A 307 4.92 -55.48 79.04
C GLU A 307 4.20 -55.04 77.75
N CYS A 308 4.91 -54.53 76.73
CA CYS A 308 4.28 -54.18 75.44
C CYS A 308 4.70 -55.06 74.25
N GLY A 309 5.77 -55.85 74.36
CA GLY A 309 6.20 -56.84 73.38
C GLY A 309 6.81 -56.32 72.07
N HIS A 310 6.99 -55.00 71.91
CA HIS A 310 7.47 -54.43 70.65
C HIS A 310 8.99 -54.59 70.47
N VAL A 311 9.39 -55.07 69.29
CA VAL A 311 10.77 -55.21 68.84
C VAL A 311 11.03 -54.15 67.78
N CYS A 312 11.59 -53.00 68.18
CA CYS A 312 11.67 -51.83 67.29
C CYS A 312 12.97 -51.02 67.34
N SER A 313 13.82 -51.23 68.35
CA SER A 313 15.08 -50.51 68.50
C SER A 313 16.30 -51.43 68.55
N CYS A 314 17.45 -50.92 68.14
CA CYS A 314 18.75 -51.45 68.57
C CYS A 314 19.06 -50.98 70.01
N ASP A 315 20.07 -51.58 70.63
CA ASP A 315 20.48 -51.27 72.01
C ASP A 315 20.92 -49.81 72.17
N GLU A 316 21.74 -49.29 71.24
CA GLU A 316 22.19 -47.89 71.28
C GLU A 316 21.02 -46.91 71.27
N CYS A 317 20.04 -47.15 70.39
CA CYS A 317 18.85 -46.29 70.31
C CYS A 317 17.95 -46.42 71.55
N TYR A 318 17.86 -47.61 72.15
CA TYR A 318 17.15 -47.79 73.43
C TYR A 318 17.84 -47.00 74.57
N GLN A 319 19.17 -47.08 74.67
CA GLN A 319 19.93 -46.32 75.67
C GLN A 319 19.78 -44.81 75.49
N ALA A 320 19.66 -44.35 74.24
CA ALA A 320 19.44 -42.95 73.91
C ALA A 320 18.00 -42.44 74.17
N LEU A 321 17.01 -43.31 74.46
CA LEU A 321 15.64 -42.86 74.73
C LEU A 321 15.56 -41.93 75.96
N PRO A 322 14.71 -40.89 75.94
CA PRO A 322 14.55 -39.99 77.07
C PRO A 322 13.92 -40.68 78.29
N THR A 323 14.25 -40.20 79.50
CA THR A 323 13.69 -40.70 80.77
C THR A 323 12.41 -39.93 81.14
N PRO A 324 11.31 -40.61 81.52
CA PRO A 324 11.13 -42.06 81.62
C PRO A 324 11.01 -42.74 80.25
N LYS A 325 11.64 -43.92 80.12
CA LYS A 325 11.72 -44.69 78.87
C LYS A 325 10.33 -45.13 78.39
N LYS A 326 9.96 -44.80 77.15
CA LYS A 326 8.68 -45.18 76.52
C LYS A 326 8.89 -45.84 75.16
N CYS A 327 8.04 -46.80 74.82
CA CYS A 327 8.09 -47.48 73.53
C CYS A 327 7.75 -46.49 72.38
N PRO A 328 8.56 -46.38 71.31
CA PRO A 328 8.25 -45.50 70.17
C PRO A 328 6.98 -45.87 69.41
N ILE A 329 6.55 -47.14 69.48
CA ILE A 329 5.36 -47.64 68.77
C ILE A 329 4.09 -47.34 69.59
N CYS A 330 4.01 -47.86 70.82
CA CYS A 330 2.77 -47.81 71.62
C CYS A 330 2.79 -46.80 72.78
N ARG A 331 3.93 -46.14 73.03
CA ARG A 331 4.14 -45.13 74.09
C ARG A 331 3.99 -45.65 75.54
N SER A 332 3.77 -46.94 75.75
CA SER A 332 3.81 -47.58 77.06
C SER A 332 5.19 -47.43 77.73
N ALA A 333 5.20 -47.30 79.06
CA ALA A 333 6.44 -47.23 79.83
C ALA A 333 7.22 -48.55 79.73
N ILE A 334 8.52 -48.46 79.45
CA ILE A 334 9.39 -49.64 79.35
C ILE A 334 9.94 -49.94 80.74
N LEU A 335 9.42 -50.99 81.37
CA LEU A 335 9.87 -51.41 82.71
C LEU A 335 11.09 -52.33 82.64
N ARG A 336 11.17 -53.17 81.60
CA ARG A 336 12.26 -54.13 81.39
C ARG A 336 12.54 -54.29 79.90
N VAL A 337 13.80 -54.51 79.56
CA VAL A 337 14.26 -54.81 78.20
C VAL A 337 15.01 -56.13 78.20
N VAL A 338 14.85 -56.93 77.14
CA VAL A 338 15.61 -58.17 76.94
C VAL A 338 16.29 -58.10 75.57
N PRO A 339 17.59 -58.44 75.46
CA PRO A 339 18.26 -58.53 74.18
C PRO A 339 17.67 -59.68 73.34
N LEU A 340 17.38 -59.39 72.08
CA LEU A 340 16.95 -60.39 71.10
C LEU A 340 18.19 -61.06 70.51
N TYR A 341 18.33 -62.37 70.71
CA TYR A 341 19.33 -63.18 70.01
C TYR A 341 18.63 -63.83 68.81
N SER A 342 18.91 -63.35 67.60
CA SER A 342 18.51 -64.02 66.36
C SER A 342 19.48 -65.15 66.06
N SER A 343 18.98 -66.38 65.95
CA SER A 343 19.72 -67.58 65.52
C SER A 343 20.06 -67.56 64.04
#